data_AF-A0A962H667-F1
#
_entry.id   AF-A0A962H667-F1
#
_cell.length_a   1.000
_cell.length_b   1.000
_cell.length_c   1.000
_cell.angle_alpha   90.00
_cell.angle_beta   90.00
_cell.angle_gamma   90.00
#
_symmetry.space_group_name_H-M   'P 1'
#
loop_
_entity.id
_entity.type
_entity.pdbx_description
1 polymer ?
#
loop_
_entity_poly.entity_id
_entity_poly.type
_entity_poly.pdbx_seq_one_letter_code
_entity_poly.pdbx_strand_id
1 'polypeptide(L)'
;MKYLLAVSLPLLLVPLAHAAPEDAAARFVDLWNLDGERNARFVEVFSDSFVQKRSPQRLAQMLTMLSSDNGDIEIAEIIDSGPDKIAFTARSVEDKWVEIALNLDADERVAGMQIRRMPAPAKAADSGLSLDQIVARLESDLATRADAGEFSGAV
;
A
#
# COMPACT_ATOMS: atom_id res chain seq x y z
N MET A 1 -56.46 5.26 38.56
CA MET A 1 -55.45 6.34 38.66
C MET A 1 -54.30 6.01 37.74
N LYS A 2 -53.99 6.94 36.82
CA LYS A 2 -52.98 6.84 35.75
C LYS A 2 -51.59 7.19 36.29
N TYR A 3 -50.57 6.40 35.96
CA TYR A 3 -49.18 6.85 35.91
C TYR A 3 -48.65 6.53 34.50
N LEU A 4 -48.55 7.56 33.67
CA LEU A 4 -47.86 7.52 32.37
C LEU A 4 -46.43 8.02 32.65
N LEU A 5 -45.47 7.11 32.64
CA LEU A 5 -44.05 7.44 32.62
C LEU A 5 -43.71 8.02 31.24
N ALA A 6 -43.43 9.32 31.19
CA ALA A 6 -42.82 9.96 30.05
C ALA A 6 -41.36 9.48 29.94
N VAL A 7 -41.09 8.59 28.98
CA VAL A 7 -39.72 8.22 28.62
C VAL A 7 -39.19 9.32 27.71
N SER A 8 -38.30 10.15 28.25
CA SER A 8 -37.53 11.12 27.49
C SER A 8 -36.51 10.36 26.65
N LEU A 9 -36.65 10.39 25.34
CA LEU A 9 -35.73 9.77 24.38
C LEU A 9 -34.52 10.71 24.23
N PRO A 10 -33.29 10.31 24.63
CA PRO A 10 -32.12 11.10 24.26
C PRO A 10 -31.90 10.95 22.75
N LEU A 11 -31.91 12.07 22.02
CA LEU A 11 -31.38 12.17 20.67
C LEU A 11 -29.93 11.69 20.69
N LEU A 12 -29.70 10.44 20.28
CA LEU A 12 -28.38 9.94 19.91
C LEU A 12 -27.95 10.70 18.66
N LEU A 13 -27.15 11.73 18.89
CA LEU A 13 -26.33 12.36 17.87
C LEU A 13 -25.40 11.27 17.33
N VAL A 14 -25.74 10.67 16.19
CA VAL A 14 -24.84 9.77 15.47
C VAL A 14 -23.67 10.65 15.02
N PRO A 15 -22.42 10.42 15.49
CA PRO A 15 -21.29 11.07 14.86
C PRO A 15 -21.25 10.57 13.41
N LEU A 16 -21.38 11.49 12.46
CA LEU A 16 -21.06 11.23 11.06
C LEU A 16 -19.67 10.61 11.06
N ALA A 17 -19.58 9.33 10.74
CA ALA A 17 -18.31 8.66 10.54
C ALA A 17 -17.58 9.44 9.44
N HIS A 18 -16.61 10.27 9.83
CA HIS A 18 -15.53 10.62 8.91
C HIS A 18 -14.92 9.28 8.50
N ALA A 19 -14.81 9.05 7.19
CA ALA A 19 -14.06 7.90 6.74
C ALA A 19 -12.62 8.07 7.29
N ALA A 20 -12.06 6.97 7.75
CA ALA A 20 -10.76 7.05 8.40
C ALA A 20 -9.71 7.14 7.27
N PRO A 21 -8.57 7.85 7.43
CA PRO A 21 -7.49 7.86 6.43
C PRO A 21 -7.09 6.44 5.96
N GLU A 22 -7.29 5.44 6.81
CA GLU A 22 -7.14 4.01 6.51
C GLU A 22 -8.07 3.52 5.38
N ASP A 23 -9.28 4.07 5.26
CA ASP A 23 -10.20 3.78 4.16
C ASP A 23 -9.65 4.29 2.82
N ALA A 24 -8.86 5.37 2.82
CA ALA A 24 -8.19 5.84 1.62
C ALA A 24 -7.06 4.88 1.19
N ALA A 25 -6.31 4.30 2.14
CA ALA A 25 -5.32 3.27 1.84
C ALA A 25 -5.97 1.99 1.30
N ALA A 26 -7.08 1.54 1.89
CA ALA A 26 -7.84 0.39 1.41
C ALA A 26 -8.34 0.59 -0.02
N ARG A 27 -9.02 1.71 -0.30
CA ARG A 27 -9.48 2.09 -1.64
C ARG A 27 -8.34 2.14 -2.66
N PHE A 28 -7.17 2.64 -2.25
CA PHE A 28 -6.00 2.68 -3.11
C PHE A 28 -5.49 1.27 -3.46
N VAL A 29 -5.42 0.37 -2.49
CA VAL A 29 -4.99 -1.03 -2.71
C VAL A 29 -6.01 -1.80 -3.56
N ASP A 30 -7.31 -1.60 -3.33
CA ASP A 30 -8.36 -2.20 -4.17
C ASP A 30 -8.23 -1.76 -5.63
N LEU A 31 -7.89 -0.49 -5.87
CA LEU A 31 -7.63 0.01 -7.22
C LEU A 31 -6.34 -0.54 -7.82
N TRP A 32 -5.30 -0.73 -7.01
CA TRP A 32 -4.03 -1.31 -7.43
C TRP A 32 -4.22 -2.74 -7.93
N ASN A 33 -4.92 -3.55 -7.15
CA ASN A 33 -5.17 -4.97 -7.40
C ASN A 33 -6.31 -5.19 -8.41
N LEU A 34 -6.92 -4.11 -8.93
CA LEU A 34 -8.01 -4.23 -9.88
C LEU A 34 -7.50 -4.77 -11.22
N ASP A 35 -8.09 -5.89 -11.63
CA ASP A 35 -7.97 -6.44 -12.98
C ASP A 35 -8.83 -5.64 -13.98
N GLY A 36 -8.21 -5.20 -15.08
CA GLY A 36 -8.90 -4.52 -16.18
C GLY A 36 -8.86 -2.98 -16.11
N GLU A 37 -9.93 -2.33 -16.54
CA GLU A 37 -9.94 -0.88 -16.77
C GLU A 37 -10.09 -0.07 -15.47
N ARG A 38 -8.97 0.45 -14.96
CA ARG A 38 -8.90 1.24 -13.72
C ARG A 38 -9.47 2.65 -13.83
N ASN A 39 -9.54 3.20 -15.04
CA ASN A 39 -9.92 4.61 -15.27
C ASN A 39 -11.29 4.96 -14.66
N ALA A 40 -12.25 4.04 -14.76
CA ALA A 40 -13.61 4.26 -14.25
C ALA A 40 -13.67 4.44 -12.73
N ARG A 41 -12.67 3.92 -12.01
CA ARG A 41 -12.59 3.94 -10.54
C ARG A 41 -11.72 5.08 -10.00
N PHE A 42 -11.04 5.84 -10.86
CA PHE A 42 -10.16 6.93 -10.40
C PHE A 42 -10.91 8.00 -9.61
N VAL A 43 -12.18 8.24 -9.94
CA VAL A 43 -13.01 9.22 -9.23
C VAL A 43 -13.34 8.79 -7.80
N GLU A 44 -13.16 7.52 -7.44
CA GLU A 44 -13.40 7.03 -6.08
C GLU A 44 -12.15 7.14 -5.20
N VAL A 45 -10.97 7.26 -5.81
CA VAL A 45 -9.67 7.12 -5.14
C VAL A 45 -8.83 8.39 -5.24
N PHE A 46 -8.73 9.00 -6.42
CA PHE A 46 -7.87 10.16 -6.68
C PHE A 46 -8.69 11.44 -6.75
N SER A 47 -8.14 12.55 -6.29
CA SER A 47 -8.79 13.85 -6.46
C SER A 47 -8.85 14.26 -7.94
N ASP A 48 -9.88 15.02 -8.31
CA ASP A 48 -10.06 15.42 -9.72
C ASP A 48 -8.87 16.26 -10.21
N SER A 49 -8.31 17.10 -9.34
CA SER A 49 -7.12 17.90 -9.64
C SER A 49 -5.88 17.03 -9.89
N PHE A 50 -5.72 15.93 -9.16
CA PHE A 50 -4.63 14.99 -9.35
C PHE A 50 -4.76 14.22 -10.67
N VAL A 51 -5.96 13.71 -10.97
CA VAL A 51 -6.25 13.01 -12.23
C VAL A 51 -6.03 13.92 -13.44
N GLN A 52 -6.50 15.17 -13.38
CA GLN A 52 -6.30 16.15 -14.46
C GLN A 52 -4.82 16.50 -14.67
N LYS A 53 -4.07 16.72 -13.58
CA LYS A 53 -2.65 17.05 -13.64
C LYS A 53 -1.79 15.94 -14.26
N ARG A 54 -2.14 14.67 -13.99
CA ARG A 54 -1.40 13.52 -14.52
C ARG A 54 -1.92 13.04 -15.88
N SER A 55 -3.17 13.38 -16.22
CA SER A 55 -4.02 12.73 -17.23
C SER A 55 -4.44 11.30 -16.84
N PRO A 56 -5.70 10.90 -17.07
CA PRO A 56 -6.18 9.55 -16.73
C PRO A 56 -5.32 8.45 -17.36
N GLN A 57 -4.99 8.58 -18.64
CA GLN A 57 -4.23 7.54 -19.36
C GLN A 57 -2.83 7.32 -18.79
N ARG A 58 -2.10 8.39 -18.43
CA ARG A 58 -0.77 8.25 -17.82
C ARG A 58 -0.86 7.70 -16.40
N LEU A 59 -1.90 8.07 -15.65
CA LEU A 59 -2.13 7.52 -14.31
C LEU A 59 -2.42 6.02 -14.38
N ALA A 60 -3.27 5.58 -15.30
CA ALA A 60 -3.51 4.16 -15.55
C ALA A 60 -2.24 3.43 -15.97
N GLN A 61 -1.49 3.97 -16.94
CA GLN A 61 -0.23 3.37 -17.38
C GLN A 61 0.77 3.23 -16.23
N MET A 62 0.88 4.26 -15.37
CA MET A 62 1.74 4.22 -14.19
C MET A 62 1.31 3.13 -13.22
N LEU A 63 0.02 3.05 -12.88
CA LEU A 63 -0.49 2.01 -11.99
C LEU A 63 -0.33 0.61 -12.59
N THR A 64 -0.54 0.43 -13.89
CA THR A 64 -0.32 -0.85 -14.58
C THR A 64 1.13 -1.28 -14.52
N MET A 65 2.07 -0.36 -14.77
CA MET A 65 3.50 -0.65 -14.63
C MET A 65 3.85 -1.03 -13.19
N LEU A 66 3.33 -0.29 -12.21
CA LEU A 66 3.57 -0.56 -10.80
C LEU A 66 3.00 -1.92 -10.35
N SER A 67 1.77 -2.27 -10.75
CA SER A 67 1.18 -3.56 -10.42
C SER A 67 1.84 -4.70 -11.21
N SER A 68 2.27 -4.48 -12.45
CA SER A 68 3.04 -5.47 -13.22
C SER A 68 4.40 -5.77 -12.58
N ASP A 69 5.03 -4.75 -12.00
CA ASP A 69 6.37 -4.88 -11.41
C ASP A 69 6.34 -5.52 -10.02
N ASN A 70 5.28 -5.29 -9.24
CA ASN A 70 5.19 -5.75 -7.86
C ASN A 70 4.18 -6.87 -7.64
N GLY A 71 3.23 -7.08 -8.54
CA GLY A 71 2.06 -7.94 -8.34
C GLY A 71 0.97 -7.24 -7.53
N ASP A 72 -0.02 -8.04 -7.13
CA ASP A 72 -1.03 -7.63 -6.16
C ASP A 72 -0.38 -7.43 -4.79
N ILE A 73 -0.88 -6.44 -4.07
CA ILE A 73 -0.35 -6.02 -2.77
C ILE A 73 -1.41 -6.08 -1.67
N GLU A 74 -0.95 -6.31 -0.45
CA GLU A 74 -1.74 -6.20 0.78
C GLU A 74 -1.06 -5.21 1.75
N ILE A 75 -1.87 -4.47 2.51
CA ILE A 75 -1.34 -3.55 3.54
C ILE A 75 -0.72 -4.39 4.66
N ALA A 76 0.54 -4.14 4.97
CA ALA A 76 1.27 -4.83 6.03
C ALA A 76 1.29 -4.03 7.34
N GLU A 77 1.62 -2.74 7.28
CA GLU A 77 1.70 -1.87 8.45
C GLU A 77 1.40 -0.42 8.06
N ILE A 78 0.54 0.27 8.83
CA ILE A 78 0.38 1.73 8.72
C ILE A 78 1.54 2.39 9.49
N ILE A 79 2.33 3.20 8.79
CA ILE A 79 3.50 3.91 9.32
C ILE A 79 3.11 5.27 9.90
N ASP A 80 2.18 5.96 9.23
CA ASP A 80 1.72 7.29 9.59
C ASP A 80 0.27 7.46 9.14
N SER A 81 -0.58 8.05 9.97
CA SER A 81 -1.99 8.31 9.67
C SER A 81 -2.38 9.67 10.24
N GLY A 82 -2.89 10.54 9.39
CA GLY A 82 -3.29 11.89 9.73
C GLY A 82 -4.46 12.37 8.86
N PRO A 83 -5.03 13.54 9.17
CA PRO A 83 -6.22 14.03 8.47
C PRO A 83 -5.98 14.33 6.98
N ASP A 84 -4.74 14.60 6.58
CA ASP A 84 -4.35 14.99 5.21
C ASP A 84 -3.33 14.04 4.58
N LYS A 85 -3.00 12.93 5.24
CA LYS A 85 -2.00 11.98 4.75
C LYS A 85 -2.17 10.60 5.37
N ILE A 86 -1.72 9.60 4.64
CA ILE A 86 -1.50 8.25 5.15
C ILE A 86 -0.27 7.65 4.50
N ALA A 87 0.57 6.99 5.30
CA ALA A 87 1.72 6.23 4.81
C ALA A 87 1.69 4.82 5.37
N PHE A 88 1.94 3.83 4.52
CA PHE A 88 1.87 2.43 4.87
C PHE A 88 2.88 1.61 4.07
N THR A 89 3.28 0.48 4.64
CA THR A 89 3.98 -0.58 3.92
C THR A 89 2.98 -1.55 3.35
N ALA A 90 3.25 -2.06 2.16
CA ALA A 90 2.49 -3.12 1.54
C ALA A 90 3.44 -4.23 1.06
N ARG A 91 2.97 -5.46 1.19
CA ARG A 91 3.68 -6.66 0.76
C ARG A 91 2.95 -7.22 -0.45
N SER A 92 3.69 -7.68 -1.45
CA SER A 92 3.10 -8.42 -2.56
C SER A 92 3.10 -9.92 -2.34
N VAL A 93 2.28 -10.63 -3.11
CA VAL A 93 2.26 -12.09 -3.15
C VAL A 93 3.61 -12.72 -3.53
N GLU A 94 4.47 -11.96 -4.23
CA GLU A 94 5.83 -12.36 -4.61
C GLU A 94 6.90 -11.91 -3.59
N ASP A 95 6.49 -11.54 -2.38
CA ASP A 95 7.34 -11.08 -1.29
C ASP A 95 8.13 -9.79 -1.60
N LYS A 96 7.61 -8.95 -2.49
CA LYS A 96 8.14 -7.61 -2.75
C LYS A 96 7.54 -6.63 -1.76
N TRP A 97 8.36 -5.70 -1.30
CA TRP A 97 7.95 -4.71 -0.30
C TRP A 97 7.94 -3.31 -0.89
N VAL A 98 6.85 -2.61 -0.67
CA VAL A 98 6.67 -1.22 -1.11
C VAL A 98 6.20 -0.36 0.05
N GLU A 99 6.73 0.85 0.12
CA GLU A 99 6.24 1.91 0.98
C GLU A 99 5.40 2.85 0.11
N ILE A 100 4.18 3.15 0.56
CA ILE A 100 3.22 3.98 -0.14
C ILE A 100 2.85 5.13 0.80
N ALA A 101 3.07 6.36 0.34
CA ALA A 101 2.65 7.57 1.03
C ALA A 101 1.64 8.33 0.16
N LEU A 102 0.46 8.59 0.70
CA LEU A 102 -0.66 9.27 0.08
C LEU A 102 -0.91 10.59 0.80
N ASN A 103 -1.00 11.68 0.04
CA ASN A 103 -1.56 12.93 0.52
C ASN A 103 -3.04 12.97 0.15
N LEU A 104 -3.88 13.34 1.09
CA LEU A 104 -5.33 13.33 0.97
C LEU A 104 -5.87 14.76 0.83
N ASP A 105 -6.94 14.93 0.06
CA ASP A 105 -7.73 16.16 0.07
C ASP A 105 -8.82 16.12 1.15
N ALA A 106 -9.65 17.17 1.20
CA ALA A 106 -10.73 17.29 2.18
C ALA A 106 -11.82 16.21 2.05
N ASP A 107 -11.91 15.52 0.91
CA ASP A 107 -12.83 14.41 0.66
C ASP A 107 -12.10 13.05 0.83
N GLU A 108 -10.91 13.06 1.43
CA GLU A 108 -10.05 11.91 1.67
C GLU A 108 -9.68 11.16 0.37
N ARG A 109 -9.60 11.90 -0.75
CA ARG A 109 -9.13 11.38 -2.03
C ARG A 109 -7.67 11.72 -2.21
N VAL A 110 -6.95 10.84 -2.89
CA VAL A 110 -5.51 10.95 -3.12
C VAL A 110 -5.22 12.15 -4.03
N ALA A 111 -4.67 13.20 -3.43
CA ALA A 111 -4.21 14.42 -4.09
C ALA A 111 -2.72 14.39 -4.42
N GLY A 112 -1.98 13.45 -3.84
CA GLY A 112 -0.58 13.20 -4.13
C GLY A 112 -0.18 11.81 -3.69
N MET A 113 0.80 11.21 -4.36
CA MET A 113 1.28 9.88 -4.02
C MET A 113 2.77 9.75 -4.27
N GLN A 114 3.43 9.02 -3.39
CA GLN A 114 4.78 8.53 -3.51
C GLN A 114 4.79 7.03 -3.26
N ILE A 115 5.52 6.29 -4.09
CA ILE A 115 5.70 4.85 -3.95
C ILE A 115 7.18 4.56 -4.06
N ARG A 116 7.71 3.79 -3.11
CA ARG A 116 9.12 3.43 -3.06
C ARG A 116 9.25 1.95 -2.78
N ARG A 117 10.05 1.24 -3.59
CA ARG A 117 10.46 -0.13 -3.25
C ARG A 117 11.38 -0.09 -2.04
N MET A 118 11.16 -1.01 -1.11
CA MET A 118 11.96 -1.13 0.10
C MET A 118 12.38 -2.59 0.30
N PRO A 119 13.46 -2.86 1.05
CA PRO A 119 13.71 -4.20 1.57
C PRO A 119 12.62 -4.60 2.55
N ALA A 120 12.49 -5.90 2.82
CA ALA A 120 11.58 -6.40 3.84
C ALA A 120 11.83 -5.67 5.19
N PRO A 121 10.78 -5.16 5.86
CA PRO A 121 10.91 -4.54 7.17
C PRO A 121 11.61 -5.48 8.16
N ALA A 122 12.41 -4.94 9.07
CA ALA A 122 13.14 -5.76 10.05
C ALA A 122 12.22 -6.61 10.94
N LYS A 123 10.95 -6.21 11.13
CA LYS A 123 9.92 -6.99 11.84
C LYS A 123 9.31 -8.12 10.99
N ALA A 124 9.40 -8.01 9.67
CA ALA A 124 8.89 -8.97 8.69
C ALA A 124 9.99 -9.89 8.14
N ALA A 125 11.27 -9.57 8.41
CA ALA A 125 12.33 -10.53 8.33
C ALA A 125 11.94 -11.69 9.25
N ASP A 126 11.67 -12.86 8.64
CA ASP A 126 11.62 -14.13 9.36
C ASP A 126 12.70 -14.11 10.41
N SER A 127 12.30 -14.37 11.66
CA SER A 127 13.17 -14.37 12.83
C SER A 127 14.41 -15.22 12.57
N GLY A 128 15.47 -14.58 12.05
CA GLY A 128 16.73 -15.20 11.66
C GLY A 128 16.57 -16.35 10.66
N LEU A 129 17.11 -16.20 9.44
CA LEU A 129 17.59 -17.39 8.74
C LEU A 129 18.44 -18.18 9.74
N SER A 130 18.16 -19.47 9.91
CA SER A 130 19.05 -20.32 10.68
C SER A 130 20.45 -20.27 10.04
N LEU A 131 21.49 -20.54 10.82
CA LEU A 131 22.87 -20.50 10.30
C LEU A 131 23.00 -21.36 9.02
N ASP A 132 22.32 -22.50 8.98
CA ASP A 132 22.29 -23.41 7.84
C ASP A 132 21.61 -22.81 6.61
N GLN A 133 20.55 -22.02 6.81
CA GLN A 133 19.87 -21.31 5.72
C GLN A 133 20.69 -20.14 5.18
N ILE A 134 21.46 -19.46 6.04
CA ILE A 134 22.41 -18.42 5.62
C ILE A 134 23.52 -19.05 4.77
N VAL A 135 24.08 -20.18 5.22
CA VAL A 135 25.14 -20.90 4.50
C VAL A 135 24.63 -21.36 3.12
N ALA A 136 23.46 -22.01 3.06
CA ALA A 136 22.89 -22.47 1.79
C ALA A 136 22.62 -21.31 0.82
N ARG A 137 22.17 -20.15 1.33
CA ARG A 137 21.94 -18.96 0.51
C ARG A 137 23.25 -18.38 -0.02
N LEU A 138 24.28 -18.29 0.83
CA LEU A 138 25.61 -17.81 0.44
C LEU A 138 26.28 -18.74 -0.58
N GLU A 139 26.15 -20.06 -0.43
CA GLU A 139 26.68 -21.05 -1.39
C GLU A 139 25.98 -20.94 -2.75
N SER A 140 24.66 -20.77 -2.76
CA SER A 140 23.91 -20.54 -4.01
C SER A 140 24.32 -19.24 -4.71
N ASP A 141 24.54 -18.17 -3.94
CA ASP A 141 24.94 -16.87 -4.47
C ASP A 141 26.39 -16.91 -5.01
N LEU A 142 27.29 -17.59 -4.29
CA LEU A 142 28.67 -17.84 -4.73
C LEU A 142 28.72 -18.68 -6.00
N ALA A 143 27.93 -19.75 -6.09
CA ALA A 143 27.86 -20.58 -7.29
C ALA A 143 27.36 -19.78 -8.51
N THR A 144 26.31 -18.97 -8.31
CA THR A 144 25.75 -18.11 -9.36
C THR A 144 26.78 -17.09 -9.87
N ARG A 145 27.56 -16.51 -8.95
CA ARG A 145 28.61 -15.52 -9.31
C ARG A 145 29.87 -16.17 -9.89
N ALA A 146 30.20 -17.38 -9.46
CA ALA A 146 31.28 -18.18 -10.05
C ALA A 146 30.96 -18.58 -11.50
N ASP A 147 29.72 -19.02 -11.77
CA ASP A 147 29.25 -19.35 -13.12
C ASP A 147 29.15 -18.11 -14.02
N ALA A 148 28.89 -16.93 -13.45
CA ALA A 148 28.91 -15.66 -14.15
C ALA A 148 30.33 -15.13 -14.47
N GLY A 149 31.39 -15.85 -14.06
CA GLY A 149 32.78 -15.45 -14.32
C GLY A 149 33.25 -14.21 -13.55
N GLU A 150 32.53 -13.79 -12.50
CA GLU A 150 32.84 -12.58 -11.73
C GLU A 150 34.09 -12.72 -10.84
N PHE A 151 34.62 -13.93 -10.67
CA PHE A 151 35.86 -14.20 -9.94
C PHE A 151 37.04 -14.44 -10.88
N SER A 152 37.29 -13.51 -11.81
CA SER A 152 38.57 -13.46 -12.54
C SER A 152 39.64 -12.79 -11.67
N GLY A 153 40.13 -13.53 -10.68
CA GLY A 153 41.40 -13.24 -10.02
C GLY A 153 42.52 -13.89 -10.81
N ALA A 154 43.13 -13.14 -11.73
CA ALA A 154 44.43 -13.52 -12.28
C ALA A 154 45.45 -13.57 -11.14
N VAL A 155 46.04 -14.74 -10.90
CA VAL A 155 47.32 -14.89 -10.20
C VAL A 155 48.42 -14.87 -11.25
#